data_AF-A0A963B711-F1
#
_entry.id   AF-A0A963B711-F1
#
_cell.length_a   1.000
_cell.length_b   1.000
_cell.length_c   1.000
_cell.angle_alpha   90.00
_cell.angle_beta   90.00
_cell.angle_gamma   90.00
#
_symmetry.space_group_name_H-M   'P 1'
#
loop_
_entity.id
_entity.type
_entity.pdbx_description
1 polymer ?
#
loop_
_entity_poly.entity_id
_entity_poly.type
_entity_poly.pdbx_seq_one_letter_code
_entity_poly.pdbx_strand_id
1 'polypeptide(L)' 'KLSEQTLVVSLQGPVSNYFPQLPFHTAAVEWDIPGVGDSPGDNSDMESLYREIALRISDLMNVLHGEEAS' A
#
# COMPACT_ATOMS: atom_id res chain seq x y z
N LYS A 1 8.20 -4.57 -15.46
CA LYS A 1 9.41 -4.77 -14.61
C LYS A 1 9.36 -3.75 -13.47
N LEU A 2 9.92 -4.04 -12.28
CA LEU A 2 9.94 -3.09 -11.15
C LEU A 2 10.52 -1.72 -11.53
N SER A 3 11.50 -1.70 -12.44
CA SER A 3 12.09 -0.48 -13.01
C SER A 3 11.12 0.42 -13.79
N GLU A 4 9.91 -0.03 -14.09
CA GLU A 4 8.87 0.77 -14.77
C GLU A 4 7.85 1.34 -13.76
N GLN A 5 7.94 0.95 -12.48
CA GLN A 5 7.02 1.38 -11.44
C GLN A 5 7.58 2.60 -10.71
N THR A 6 6.81 3.67 -10.67
CA THR A 6 7.15 4.89 -9.92
C THR A 6 6.82 4.76 -8.44
N LEU A 7 5.93 3.82 -8.08
CA LEU A 7 5.47 3.60 -6.71
C LEU A 7 5.29 2.10 -6.43
N VAL A 8 5.74 1.68 -5.25
CA VAL A 8 5.51 0.35 -4.68
C VAL A 8 4.85 0.52 -3.32
N VAL A 9 3.81 -0.27 -3.08
CA VAL A 9 3.10 -0.27 -1.80
C VAL A 9 3.23 -1.66 -1.16
N SER A 10 3.79 -1.72 0.05
CA SER A 10 3.75 -2.91 0.88
C SER A 10 2.53 -2.84 1.80
N LEU A 11 1.76 -3.93 1.85
CA LEU A 11 0.60 -4.07 2.73
C LEU A 11 0.92 -4.87 4.01
N GLN A 12 2.13 -5.45 4.08
CA GLN A 12 2.52 -6.29 5.20
C GLN A 12 4.02 -6.15 5.49
N GLY A 13 4.34 -5.29 6.45
CA GLY A 13 5.71 -5.05 6.88
C GLY A 13 6.58 -4.33 5.83
N PRO A 14 7.90 -4.24 6.08
CA PRO A 14 8.78 -3.41 5.26
C PRO A 14 8.90 -3.86 3.80
N VAL A 15 8.98 -2.91 2.87
CA VAL A 15 9.19 -3.19 1.43
C VAL A 15 10.49 -3.98 1.22
N SER A 16 11.50 -3.76 2.07
CA SER A 16 12.78 -4.49 2.02
C SER A 16 12.67 -6.00 2.20
N ASN A 17 11.57 -6.49 2.80
CA ASN A 17 11.30 -7.92 2.92
C ASN A 17 11.02 -8.57 1.57
N TYR A 18 10.51 -7.80 0.61
CA TYR A 18 10.14 -8.26 -0.73
C TYR A 18 11.14 -7.83 -1.80
N PHE A 19 11.66 -6.60 -1.68
CA PHE A 19 12.58 -6.00 -2.62
C PHE A 19 13.84 -5.52 -1.89
N PRO A 20 14.95 -6.28 -1.94
CA PRO A 20 16.19 -5.92 -1.27
C PRO A 20 16.77 -4.58 -1.74
N GLN A 21 16.46 -4.18 -2.97
CA GLN A 21 16.89 -2.92 -3.55
C GLN A 21 15.80 -2.37 -4.48
N LEU A 22 15.44 -1.10 -4.29
CA LEU A 22 14.48 -0.41 -5.13
C LEU A 22 15.21 0.45 -6.17
N PRO A 23 14.67 0.59 -7.40
CA PRO A 23 15.16 1.57 -8.36
C PRO A 23 15.09 2.99 -7.79
N PHE A 24 16.01 3.87 -8.20
CA PHE A 24 16.12 5.22 -7.62
C PHE A 24 14.85 6.07 -7.78
N HIS A 25 14.11 5.85 -8.86
CA HIS A 25 12.90 6.60 -9.22
C HIS A 25 11.62 5.94 -8.71
N THR A 26 11.74 4.88 -7.92
CA THR A 26 10.61 4.16 -7.33
C THR A 26 10.45 4.60 -5.88
N ALA A 27 9.33 5.25 -5.57
CA ALA A 27 8.91 5.50 -4.21
C ALA A 27 8.38 4.21 -3.57
N ALA A 28 8.65 4.02 -2.28
CA ALA A 28 8.10 2.94 -1.48
C ALA A 28 7.19 3.50 -0.39
N VAL A 29 6.02 2.90 -0.26
CA VAL A 29 5.04 3.21 0.79
C VAL A 29 4.74 1.93 1.54
N GLU A 30 4.74 2.02 2.86
CA GLU A 30 4.45 0.91 3.75
C GLU A 30 3.14 1.23 4.46
N TRP A 31 2.12 0.41 4.20
CA TRP A 31 0.84 0.50 4.89
C TRP A 31 0.75 -0.61 5.92
N ASP A 32 0.57 -0.20 7.16
CA ASP A 32 0.08 -1.09 8.20
C ASP A 32 -1.44 -1.16 8.07
N ILE A 33 -1.93 -2.32 7.63
CA ILE A 33 -3.35 -2.59 7.41
C ILE A 33 -3.77 -3.70 8.38
N PRO A 34 -4.66 -3.38 9.35
CA PRO A 34 -5.15 -4.37 10.30
C PRO A 34 -5.78 -5.58 9.59
N GLY A 35 -5.46 -6.78 10.06
CA GLY A 35 -5.98 -8.03 9.49
C GLY A 35 -5.20 -8.57 8.29
N VAL A 36 -4.22 -7.83 7.74
CA VAL A 36 -3.34 -8.38 6.68
C VAL A 36 -2.34 -9.36 7.28
N GLY A 37 -2.42 -10.61 6.83
CA GLY A 37 -1.53 -11.69 7.26
C GLY A 37 -2.04 -12.49 8.45
N ASP A 38 -3.16 -12.08 9.05
CA ASP A 38 -3.90 -12.91 9.98
C ASP A 38 -4.55 -14.09 9.22
N SER A 39 -4.69 -15.24 9.88
CA SER A 39 -5.41 -16.37 9.28
C SER A 39 -6.83 -15.91 8.93
N PRO A 40 -7.37 -16.23 7.73
CA PRO A 40 -8.67 -15.73 7.32
C PRO A 40 -9.73 -16.14 8.34
N GLY A 41 -10.18 -15.17 9.13
CA GLY A 41 -11.48 -15.20 9.79
C GLY A 41 -12.57 -14.90 8.76
N ASP A 42 -13.82 -15.03 9.18
CA ASP A 42 -15.03 -14.97 8.34
C ASP A 42 -15.04 -13.85 7.28
N ASN A 43 -15.94 -13.98 6.29
CA ASN A 43 -16.10 -13.03 5.18
C ASN A 43 -16.21 -11.53 5.59
N SER A 44 -16.64 -11.23 6.82
CA SER A 44 -16.67 -9.87 7.39
C SER A 44 -15.30 -9.21 7.48
N ASP A 45 -14.25 -10.00 7.68
CA ASP A 45 -12.87 -9.53 7.86
C ASP A 45 -12.29 -9.11 6.52
N MET A 46 -12.62 -9.84 5.45
CA MET A 46 -12.25 -9.51 4.08
C MET A 46 -12.91 -8.21 3.61
N GLU A 47 -14.20 -7.98 3.88
CA GLU A 47 -14.86 -6.73 3.52
C GLU A 47 -14.24 -5.51 4.22
N SER A 48 -13.88 -5.69 5.49
CA SER A 48 -13.25 -4.62 6.28
C SER A 48 -11.86 -4.30 5.75
N LEU A 49 -11.10 -5.33 5.36
CA LEU A 49 -9.82 -5.17 4.67
C LEU A 49 -9.97 -4.42 3.33
N TYR A 50 -10.98 -4.76 2.52
CA TYR A 50 -11.25 -4.06 1.26
C TYR A 50 -11.57 -2.58 1.48
N ARG A 51 -12.39 -2.26 2.48
CA ARG A 51 -12.74 -0.87 2.81
C ARG A 51 -11.49 -0.08 3.23
N GLU A 52 -10.65 -0.66 4.08
CA GLU A 52 -9.42 0.00 4.53
C GLU A 52 -8.46 0.27 3.36
N ILE A 53 -8.23 -0.72 2.49
CA ILE A 53 -7.38 -0.56 1.29
C ILE A 53 -7.95 0.54 0.38
N ALA A 54 -9.26 0.56 0.16
CA ALA A 54 -9.90 1.56 -0.70
C ALA A 54 -9.70 2.99 -0.18
N LEU A 55 -9.80 3.20 1.14
CA LEU A 55 -9.55 4.51 1.75
C LEU A 55 -8.09 4.94 1.56
N ARG A 56 -7.12 4.06 1.85
CA ARG A 56 -5.69 4.37 1.67
C ARG A 56 -5.33 4.69 0.23
N ILE A 57 -5.93 3.98 -0.73
CA ILE A 57 -5.76 4.28 -2.16
C ILE A 57 -6.34 5.66 -2.48
N SER A 58 -7.53 5.99 -1.98
CA SER A 58 -8.14 7.30 -2.20
C SER A 58 -7.23 8.43 -1.70
N ASP A 59 -6.71 8.31 -0.47
CA ASP A 59 -5.82 9.31 0.13
C ASP A 59 -4.52 9.43 -0.68
N LEU A 60 -3.93 8.30 -1.08
CA LEU A 60 -2.75 8.29 -1.94
C LEU A 60 -3.01 8.99 -3.27
N MET A 61 -4.16 8.77 -3.90
CA MET A 61 -4.52 9.42 -5.16
C MET A 61 -4.65 10.94 -4.98
N ASN A 62 -5.22 11.41 -3.87
CA ASN A 62 -5.31 12.85 -3.57
C ASN A 62 -3.91 13.48 -3.42
N VAL A 63 -3.01 12.80 -2.71
CA VAL A 63 -1.60 13.23 -2.57
C VAL A 63 -0.91 13.27 -3.93
N LEU A 64 -1.07 12.24 -4.75
CA LEU A 64 -0.44 12.16 -6.08
C LEU A 64 -1.00 13.21 -7.07
N HIS A 65 -2.27 13.58 -6.92
CA HIS A 65 -2.87 14.67 -7.68
C HIS A 65 -2.42 16.06 -7.20
N GLY A 66 -1.77 16.16 -6.03
CA GLY A 66 -1.25 17.40 -5.47
C GLY A 66 -2.29 18.22 -4.71
N GLU A 67 -3.38 17.60 -4.24
CA GLU A 67 -4.46 18.32 -3.53
C GLU A 67 -4.10 18.75 -2.10
N GLU A 68 -2.97 18.28 -1.53
CA GLU A 68 -2.51 18.71 -0.20
C GLU A 68 -1.74 20.05 -0.18
N ALA A 69 -1.68 20.77 -1.31
CA ALA A 69 -0.99 22.06 -1.41
C ALA A 69 -1.95 23.21 -1.79
N SER A 70 -2.99 23.45 -0.98
CA SER A 70 -3.70 24.74 -0.99
C SER A 70 -4.17 25.18 0.39
#